data_AF-A0A661Z8P9-F1
#
_entry.id   AF-A0A661Z8P9-F1
#
_cell.length_a   1.000
_cell.length_b   1.000
_cell.length_c   1.000
_cell.angle_alpha   90.00
_cell.angle_beta   90.00
_cell.angle_gamma   90.00
#
_symmetry.space_group_name_H-M   'P 1'
#
loop_
_entity.id
_entity.type
_entity.pdbx_description
1 polymer ?
#
loop_
_entity_poly.entity_id
_entity_poly.type
_entity_poly.pdbx_seq_one_letter_code
_entity_poly.pdbx_strand_id
1 'polypeptide(L)'
;MKKNIITLLLSIATFYAFSQNTGYYNGTDNLSGTTLKTALHEIIKKHTSFSYDRAKQILLNSDADPNIPGNVILIYTGRSADGMDYGTGANQLNREHVWAKSHGDFGTTQPTGTDCHNLKPIDMSVNTSRSNKDFDNCHTGTQHTEATECYYTSDAWEPRDAVKGDVARIIFYMATRYEGENGEVDLELANNVNTYPNPLHGKLSTLLTWNNADPPDNFEIRRNNEIFKWQKNRNPFIDNPEFANLIWNGTTPNDIVFDSIYTIPAYPTKNDTIKIYAKIHSAAGNTITANINWGTNRNNLSNIITTSENNNIFYGKINPQPANSNIYFNFSANNGSNYDTSIIYNIFIPDIYTGGLITIHNIQGETSTSPYNGQNVTTSGIVTANFVNSYYIQDGKGEWNGIYVYDNERNPTIGDSIVISGQVYEYYDLTEIKNISSYYFCSAQNKIPEPVIISTNNVSEAYEGVLVKIVGANCTNTNAGY
;
A
#
# COMPACT_ATOMS: atom_id res chain seq x y z
N MET A 1 -39.53 -7.16 -36.18
CA MET A 1 -39.34 -6.45 -34.90
C MET A 1 -39.18 -7.47 -33.77
N LYS A 2 -37.96 -7.77 -33.36
CA LYS A 2 -37.65 -8.34 -32.04
C LYS A 2 -36.46 -7.55 -31.52
N LYS A 3 -36.72 -6.61 -30.61
CA LYS A 3 -35.70 -5.81 -29.93
C LYS A 3 -35.01 -6.73 -28.92
N ASN A 4 -33.78 -7.13 -29.20
CA ASN A 4 -32.91 -7.72 -28.19
C ASN A 4 -32.40 -6.57 -27.32
N ILE A 5 -32.98 -6.43 -26.13
CA ILE A 5 -32.47 -5.53 -25.10
C ILE A 5 -31.25 -6.23 -24.51
N ILE A 6 -30.06 -5.75 -24.88
CA ILE A 6 -28.81 -6.10 -24.21
C ILE A 6 -28.78 -5.25 -22.93
N THR A 7 -29.03 -5.89 -21.80
CA THR A 7 -28.85 -5.27 -20.49
C THR A 7 -27.35 -5.20 -20.20
N LEU A 8 -26.77 -4.02 -20.36
CA LEU A 8 -25.40 -3.72 -19.95
C LEU A 8 -25.36 -3.71 -18.41
N LEU A 9 -24.90 -4.81 -17.80
CA LEU A 9 -24.53 -4.84 -16.38
C LEU A 9 -23.24 -4.04 -16.24
N LEU A 10 -23.36 -2.77 -15.84
CA LEU A 10 -22.25 -1.97 -15.37
C LEU A 10 -21.90 -2.48 -13.97
N SER A 11 -20.92 -3.39 -13.87
CA SER A 11 -20.30 -3.73 -12.59
C SER A 11 -19.51 -2.50 -12.13
N ILE A 12 -20.08 -1.70 -11.24
CA ILE A 12 -19.32 -0.69 -10.50
C ILE A 12 -18.42 -1.47 -9.54
N ALA A 13 -17.16 -1.68 -9.92
CA ALA A 13 -16.15 -2.16 -8.98
C ALA A 13 -15.92 -1.06 -7.94
N THR A 14 -16.56 -1.19 -6.77
CA THR A 14 -16.23 -0.36 -5.62
C THR A 14 -14.87 -0.78 -5.09
N PHE A 15 -13.83 -0.03 -5.45
CA PHE A 15 -12.51 -0.18 -4.87
C PHE A 15 -12.54 0.32 -3.42
N TYR A 16 -12.47 -0.59 -2.46
CA TYR A 16 -12.23 -0.24 -1.07
C TYR A 16 -10.80 0.30 -0.94
N ALA A 17 -10.66 1.58 -0.66
CA ALA A 17 -9.37 2.18 -0.33
C ALA A 17 -9.12 1.97 1.17
N PHE A 18 -8.09 1.21 1.54
CA PHE A 18 -7.62 1.19 2.92
C PHE A 18 -7.01 2.57 3.23
N SER A 19 -7.46 3.17 4.33
CA SER A 19 -6.96 4.46 4.81
C SER A 19 -5.52 4.33 5.30
N GLN A 20 -4.72 5.38 5.12
CA GLN A 20 -3.46 5.51 5.83
C GLN A 20 -3.80 5.67 7.32
N ASN A 21 -3.31 4.76 8.16
CA ASN A 21 -3.41 4.95 9.60
C ASN A 21 -2.80 6.33 9.93
N THR A 22 -3.59 7.19 10.57
CA THR A 22 -3.15 8.53 10.94
C THR A 22 -1.92 8.40 11.84
N GLY A 23 -0.86 9.15 11.52
CA GLY A 23 0.42 9.07 12.22
C GLY A 23 1.45 8.07 11.67
N TYR A 24 1.25 7.54 10.45
CA TYR A 24 2.20 6.62 9.79
C TYR A 24 3.65 7.14 9.76
N TYR A 25 3.84 8.46 9.63
CA TYR A 25 5.17 9.11 9.61
C TYR A 25 5.52 9.81 10.94
N ASN A 26 4.79 9.56 12.03
CA ASN A 26 5.14 10.16 13.32
C ASN A 26 6.58 9.80 13.70
N GLY A 27 7.36 10.80 14.14
CA GLY A 27 8.77 10.63 14.51
C GLY A 27 9.76 10.98 13.39
N THR A 28 9.30 11.41 12.22
CA THR A 28 10.17 11.96 11.16
C THR A 28 10.35 13.48 11.29
N ASP A 29 9.53 14.14 12.09
CA ASP A 29 9.49 15.60 12.20
C ASP A 29 10.80 16.21 12.70
N ASN A 30 11.19 17.34 12.12
CA ASN A 30 12.44 18.09 12.41
C ASN A 30 13.73 17.26 12.24
N LEU A 31 13.67 16.10 11.58
CA LEU A 31 14.84 15.35 11.16
C LEU A 31 15.28 15.80 9.76
N SER A 32 16.56 15.65 9.47
CA SER A 32 17.14 15.90 8.14
C SER A 32 18.36 15.00 7.93
N GLY A 33 18.86 14.93 6.69
CA GLY A 33 20.00 14.10 6.36
C GLY A 33 19.80 12.63 6.73
N THR A 34 20.85 12.02 7.28
CA THR A 34 20.87 10.58 7.61
C THR A 34 19.91 10.20 8.73
N THR A 35 19.60 11.12 9.67
CA THR A 35 18.64 10.80 10.76
C THR A 35 17.23 10.68 10.23
N LEU A 36 16.83 11.54 9.28
CA LEU A 36 15.53 11.42 8.59
C LEU A 36 15.48 10.17 7.71
N LYS A 37 16.53 9.91 6.92
CA LYS A 37 16.62 8.68 6.09
C LYS A 37 16.45 7.42 6.95
N THR A 38 17.15 7.35 8.08
CA THR A 38 17.06 6.23 9.03
C THR A 38 15.66 6.10 9.63
N ALA A 39 15.04 7.19 10.07
CA ALA A 39 13.67 7.15 10.61
C ALA A 39 12.66 6.64 9.57
N LEU A 40 12.79 7.08 8.32
CA LEU A 40 11.96 6.59 7.22
C LEU A 40 12.22 5.12 6.91
N HIS A 41 13.48 4.68 6.88
CA HIS A 41 13.86 3.27 6.73
C HIS A 41 13.15 2.42 7.79
N GLU A 42 13.22 2.78 9.08
CA GLU A 42 12.54 2.04 10.14
C GLU A 42 11.03 1.89 9.93
N ILE A 43 10.37 2.92 9.37
CA ILE A 43 8.93 2.92 9.06
C ILE A 43 8.63 1.98 7.90
N ILE A 44 9.42 2.02 6.82
CA ILE A 44 9.10 1.34 5.56
C ILE A 44 9.78 -0.02 5.39
N LYS A 45 10.76 -0.36 6.24
CA LYS A 45 11.58 -1.57 6.10
C LYS A 45 10.77 -2.85 6.19
N LYS A 46 9.72 -2.86 7.01
CA LYS A 46 8.82 -4.02 7.10
C LYS A 46 7.71 -3.86 6.06
N HIS A 47 7.68 -4.78 5.10
CA HIS A 47 6.59 -4.87 4.13
C HIS A 47 6.28 -6.33 3.80
N THR A 48 5.06 -6.60 3.36
CA THR A 48 4.65 -7.90 2.84
C THR A 48 5.16 -8.03 1.41
N SER A 49 6.11 -8.93 1.18
CA SER A 49 6.66 -9.17 -0.15
C SER A 49 5.84 -10.21 -0.92
N PHE A 50 5.70 -10.02 -2.24
CA PHE A 50 4.98 -10.93 -3.12
C PHE A 50 5.90 -11.52 -4.18
N SER A 51 5.54 -12.66 -4.77
CA SER A 51 6.35 -13.22 -5.84
C SER A 51 6.38 -12.29 -7.04
N TYR A 52 7.43 -12.39 -7.86
CA TYR A 52 7.56 -11.57 -9.07
C TYR A 52 6.36 -11.75 -10.02
N ASP A 53 5.79 -12.95 -10.10
CA ASP A 53 4.57 -13.20 -10.87
C ASP A 53 3.33 -12.53 -10.26
N ARG A 54 3.18 -12.57 -8.93
CA ARG A 54 2.07 -11.91 -8.24
C ARG A 54 2.10 -10.39 -8.39
N ALA A 55 3.28 -9.78 -8.57
CA ALA A 55 3.41 -8.36 -8.87
C ALA A 55 2.55 -7.93 -10.08
N LYS A 56 2.31 -8.81 -11.07
CA LYS A 56 1.45 -8.50 -12.22
C LYS A 56 0.03 -8.08 -11.81
N GLN A 57 -0.55 -8.78 -10.83
CA GLN A 57 -1.90 -8.45 -10.32
C GLN A 57 -1.90 -7.13 -9.55
N ILE A 58 -0.83 -6.86 -8.79
CA ILE A 58 -0.68 -5.61 -8.05
C ILE A 58 -0.60 -4.45 -9.05
N LEU A 59 0.23 -4.58 -10.10
CA LEU A 59 0.37 -3.60 -11.16
C LEU A 59 -0.91 -3.38 -11.97
N LEU A 60 -1.70 -4.45 -12.22
CA LEU A 60 -3.01 -4.34 -12.86
C LEU A 60 -3.95 -3.39 -12.10
N ASN A 61 -3.83 -3.35 -10.77
CA ASN A 61 -4.63 -2.46 -9.92
C ASN A 61 -3.96 -1.10 -9.71
N SER A 62 -2.67 -1.06 -9.43
CA SER A 62 -1.95 0.16 -9.04
C SER A 62 -1.74 1.12 -10.21
N ASP A 63 -1.53 0.57 -11.41
CA ASP A 63 -1.24 1.32 -12.62
C ASP A 63 -2.41 1.25 -13.63
N ALA A 64 -3.61 0.87 -13.16
CA ALA A 64 -4.83 0.77 -13.96
C ALA A 64 -5.14 2.07 -14.72
N ASP A 65 -5.49 1.95 -15.99
CA ASP A 65 -6.03 3.06 -16.78
C ASP A 65 -7.42 3.43 -16.25
N PRO A 66 -7.64 4.66 -15.75
CA PRO A 66 -8.94 5.07 -15.24
C PRO A 66 -10.04 5.10 -16.32
N ASN A 67 -9.69 5.13 -17.60
CA ASN A 67 -10.62 5.25 -18.72
C ASN A 67 -10.90 3.92 -19.44
N ILE A 68 -10.02 2.92 -19.30
CA ILE A 68 -10.11 1.65 -20.03
C ILE A 68 -9.93 0.49 -19.03
N PRO A 69 -11.02 -0.15 -18.56
CA PRO A 69 -10.95 -1.27 -17.63
C PRO A 69 -10.11 -2.43 -18.17
N GLY A 70 -9.26 -3.00 -17.31
CA GLY A 70 -8.34 -4.09 -17.67
C GLY A 70 -7.02 -3.62 -18.28
N ASN A 71 -6.90 -2.34 -18.67
CA ASN A 71 -5.65 -1.78 -19.14
C ASN A 71 -4.82 -1.15 -18.02
N VAL A 72 -3.52 -1.02 -18.27
CA VAL A 72 -2.56 -0.29 -17.44
C VAL A 72 -1.87 0.81 -18.24
N ILE A 73 -1.44 1.88 -17.56
CA ILE A 73 -0.63 2.94 -18.15
C ILE A 73 0.86 2.60 -18.05
N LEU A 74 1.55 2.58 -19.20
CA LEU A 74 2.97 2.27 -19.28
C LEU A 74 3.82 3.50 -18.90
N ILE A 75 4.83 3.32 -18.05
CA ILE A 75 5.58 4.43 -17.44
C ILE A 75 6.15 5.41 -18.49
N TYR A 76 6.94 4.92 -19.45
CA TYR A 76 7.71 5.79 -20.35
C TYR A 76 6.98 6.19 -21.63
N THR A 77 6.13 5.32 -22.18
CA THR A 77 5.35 5.67 -23.40
C THR A 77 4.08 6.44 -23.04
N GLY A 78 3.58 6.34 -21.81
CA GLY A 78 2.25 6.86 -21.43
C GLY A 78 1.09 6.11 -22.10
N ARG A 79 1.37 5.05 -22.87
CA ARG A 79 0.39 4.27 -23.60
C ARG A 79 -0.47 3.45 -22.64
N SER A 80 -1.77 3.39 -22.93
CA SER A 80 -2.68 2.40 -22.32
C SER A 80 -2.53 1.06 -23.04
N ALA A 81 -2.26 -0.01 -22.29
CA ALA A 81 -2.06 -1.35 -22.83
C ALA A 81 -2.87 -2.40 -22.05
N ASP A 82 -3.24 -3.50 -22.70
CA ASP A 82 -3.89 -4.64 -22.05
C ASP A 82 -3.00 -5.13 -20.89
N GLY A 83 -3.52 -5.05 -19.67
CA GLY A 83 -2.80 -5.38 -18.46
C GLY A 83 -2.46 -6.86 -18.31
N MET A 84 -2.98 -7.72 -19.20
CA MET A 84 -2.75 -9.15 -19.21
C MET A 84 -1.85 -9.63 -20.37
N ASP A 85 -1.50 -8.76 -21.34
CA ASP A 85 -0.66 -9.10 -22.51
C ASP A 85 0.86 -9.11 -22.16
N TYR A 86 1.23 -9.83 -21.11
CA TYR A 86 2.65 -9.97 -20.73
C TYR A 86 3.43 -10.81 -21.74
N GLY A 87 4.55 -10.29 -22.22
CA GLY A 87 5.37 -11.00 -23.20
C GLY A 87 6.75 -10.40 -23.44
N THR A 88 7.41 -10.90 -24.49
CA THR A 88 8.76 -10.51 -24.92
C THR A 88 8.78 -9.90 -26.32
N GLY A 89 7.64 -9.83 -27.01
CA GLY A 89 7.50 -9.15 -28.29
C GLY A 89 7.38 -7.64 -28.14
N ALA A 90 7.69 -6.90 -29.19
CA ALA A 90 7.43 -5.46 -29.25
C ALA A 90 5.94 -5.19 -29.04
N ASN A 91 5.59 -4.08 -28.37
CA ASN A 91 4.24 -3.71 -27.97
C ASN A 91 3.63 -4.55 -26.84
N GLN A 92 4.28 -5.64 -26.40
CA GLN A 92 3.79 -6.45 -25.29
C GLN A 92 4.22 -5.88 -23.95
N LEU A 93 3.41 -6.16 -22.93
CA LEU A 93 3.61 -5.70 -21.58
C LEU A 93 4.83 -6.39 -20.95
N ASN A 94 5.69 -5.58 -20.33
CA ASN A 94 6.79 -6.04 -19.50
C ASN A 94 6.76 -5.33 -18.13
N ARG A 95 7.71 -5.68 -17.25
CA ARG A 95 7.88 -5.08 -15.93
C ARG A 95 9.22 -4.38 -15.91
N GLU A 96 9.18 -3.08 -15.72
CA GLU A 96 10.35 -2.26 -15.49
C GLU A 96 10.74 -2.32 -14.02
N HIS A 97 12.02 -2.55 -13.76
CA HIS A 97 12.62 -2.31 -12.46
C HIS A 97 13.22 -0.91 -12.48
N VAL A 98 12.49 0.11 -12.00
CA VAL A 98 12.92 1.52 -12.14
C VAL A 98 14.30 1.74 -11.51
N TRP A 99 14.57 1.18 -10.34
CA TRP A 99 15.93 0.84 -9.96
C TRP A 99 16.35 -0.43 -10.68
N ALA A 100 17.23 -0.31 -11.68
CA ALA A 100 17.64 -1.46 -12.49
C ALA A 100 18.23 -2.57 -11.60
N LYS A 101 17.68 -3.79 -11.70
CA LYS A 101 18.11 -4.94 -10.89
C LYS A 101 19.58 -5.32 -11.04
N SER A 102 20.23 -4.89 -12.11
CA SER A 102 21.66 -5.07 -12.34
C SER A 102 22.54 -4.14 -11.51
N HIS A 103 21.99 -3.05 -10.96
CA HIS A 103 22.64 -2.19 -9.97
C HIS A 103 22.42 -2.77 -8.58
N GLY A 104 23.20 -3.81 -8.24
CA GLY A 104 23.08 -4.57 -7.00
C GLY A 104 22.73 -6.05 -7.17
N ASP A 105 22.57 -6.53 -8.41
CA ASP A 105 22.37 -7.95 -8.78
C ASP A 105 21.29 -8.70 -7.99
N PHE A 106 20.20 -8.01 -7.62
CA PHE A 106 19.14 -8.61 -6.79
C PHE A 106 18.08 -9.39 -7.59
N GLY A 107 18.20 -9.38 -8.93
CA GLY A 107 17.34 -10.19 -9.81
C GLY A 107 15.85 -9.93 -9.60
N THR A 108 15.10 -11.02 -9.39
CA THR A 108 13.65 -10.99 -9.06
C THR A 108 13.39 -11.65 -7.70
N THR A 109 14.39 -11.61 -6.81
CA THR A 109 14.33 -12.25 -5.49
C THR A 109 13.60 -11.32 -4.51
N GLN A 110 12.76 -11.89 -3.65
CA GLN A 110 12.09 -11.13 -2.60
C GLN A 110 13.08 -10.72 -1.51
N PRO A 111 12.93 -9.56 -0.86
CA PRO A 111 11.94 -8.51 -1.17
C PRO A 111 12.31 -7.63 -2.37
N THR A 112 13.60 -7.29 -2.53
CA THR A 112 14.08 -6.19 -3.39
C THR A 112 13.68 -6.31 -4.86
N GLY A 113 13.82 -7.49 -5.45
CA GLY A 113 13.51 -7.74 -6.87
C GLY A 113 12.02 -7.84 -7.18
N THR A 114 11.15 -7.77 -6.16
CA THR A 114 9.70 -7.94 -6.30
C THR A 114 8.89 -6.77 -5.77
N ASP A 115 9.55 -5.75 -5.23
CA ASP A 115 8.90 -4.60 -4.64
C ASP A 115 8.11 -3.80 -5.70
N CYS A 116 6.79 -3.80 -5.57
CA CYS A 116 5.91 -3.09 -6.48
C CYS A 116 6.04 -1.57 -6.38
N HIS A 117 6.65 -0.99 -5.35
CA HIS A 117 7.02 0.44 -5.42
C HIS A 117 8.08 0.68 -6.51
N ASN A 118 8.96 -0.30 -6.77
CA ASN A 118 9.98 -0.27 -7.82
C ASN A 118 9.51 -0.75 -9.19
N LEU A 119 8.54 -1.68 -9.22
CA LEU A 119 8.06 -2.28 -10.46
C LEU A 119 7.04 -1.39 -11.16
N LYS A 120 7.20 -1.18 -12.47
CA LYS A 120 6.24 -0.42 -13.29
C LYS A 120 5.87 -1.17 -14.57
N PRO A 121 4.64 -1.06 -15.06
CA PRO A 121 4.30 -1.55 -16.39
C PRO A 121 5.08 -0.77 -17.46
N ILE A 122 5.66 -1.47 -18.42
CA ILE A 122 6.46 -0.87 -19.50
C ILE A 122 6.26 -1.65 -20.80
N ASP A 123 6.51 -1.00 -21.93
CA ASP A 123 6.66 -1.71 -23.20
C ASP A 123 7.96 -2.52 -23.23
N MET A 124 7.94 -3.75 -23.71
CA MET A 124 9.14 -4.58 -23.83
C MET A 124 10.24 -3.93 -24.70
N SER A 125 9.91 -3.27 -25.80
CA SER A 125 10.91 -2.64 -26.68
C SER A 125 11.62 -1.51 -25.93
N VAL A 126 10.85 -0.71 -25.19
CA VAL A 126 11.35 0.42 -24.41
C VAL A 126 12.16 -0.06 -23.22
N ASN A 127 11.74 -1.15 -22.56
CA ASN A 127 12.50 -1.78 -21.48
C ASN A 127 13.88 -2.25 -21.95
N THR A 128 13.93 -2.84 -23.15
CA THR A 128 15.20 -3.26 -23.78
C THR A 128 16.14 -2.07 -23.99
N SER A 129 15.62 -0.95 -24.52
CA SER A 129 16.42 0.28 -24.74
C SER A 129 16.86 0.93 -23.43
N ARG A 130 15.99 0.95 -22.42
CA ARG A 130 16.28 1.48 -21.08
C ARG A 130 17.43 0.71 -20.44
N SER A 131 17.45 -0.62 -20.54
CA SER A 131 18.51 -1.48 -20.02
C SER A 131 18.79 -1.22 -18.53
N ASN A 132 19.99 -0.76 -18.20
CA ASN A 132 20.51 -0.45 -16.87
C ASN A 132 21.08 0.97 -16.85
N LYS A 133 20.54 1.86 -17.67
CA LYS A 133 21.03 3.23 -17.73
C LYS A 133 20.64 3.97 -16.46
N ASP A 134 21.56 4.79 -15.97
CA ASP A 134 21.27 5.74 -14.91
C ASP A 134 20.27 6.80 -15.40
N PHE A 135 19.63 7.52 -14.48
CA PHE A 135 18.75 8.63 -14.85
C PHE A 135 19.50 9.96 -14.85
N ASP A 136 19.44 10.67 -15.98
CA ASP A 136 19.89 12.07 -16.13
C ASP A 136 19.16 12.72 -17.33
N ASN A 137 19.29 14.02 -17.50
CA ASN A 137 18.82 14.70 -18.71
C ASN A 137 19.69 14.31 -19.92
N CYS A 138 19.04 13.88 -21.00
CA CYS A 138 19.63 13.30 -22.20
C CYS A 138 19.13 13.96 -23.50
N HIS A 139 18.52 15.15 -23.47
CA HIS A 139 17.99 15.85 -24.64
C HIS A 139 18.99 16.03 -25.81
N THR A 140 20.30 15.99 -25.56
CA THR A 140 21.33 16.02 -26.61
C THR A 140 21.71 14.64 -27.15
N GLY A 141 21.08 13.58 -26.63
CA GLY A 141 21.27 12.18 -27.00
C GLY A 141 20.29 11.73 -28.10
N THR A 142 19.92 10.46 -28.05
CA THR A 142 19.02 9.83 -29.03
C THR A 142 17.60 9.82 -28.50
N GLN A 143 16.66 10.35 -29.29
CA GLN A 143 15.22 10.20 -29.02
C GLN A 143 14.80 8.74 -29.25
N HIS A 144 14.05 8.16 -28.33
CA HIS A 144 13.52 6.81 -28.50
C HIS A 144 12.39 6.82 -29.54
N THR A 145 12.34 5.80 -30.42
CA THR A 145 11.38 5.78 -31.55
C THR A 145 9.95 5.45 -31.14
N GLU A 146 9.78 4.64 -30.09
CA GLU A 146 8.46 4.29 -29.54
C GLU A 146 8.02 5.20 -28.38
N ALA A 147 8.81 5.29 -27.30
CA ALA A 147 8.65 6.30 -26.26
C ALA A 147 9.19 7.66 -26.74
N THR A 148 8.46 8.31 -27.65
CA THR A 148 8.92 9.51 -28.39
C THR A 148 9.25 10.72 -27.51
N GLU A 149 8.83 10.75 -26.26
CA GLU A 149 9.18 11.81 -25.30
C GLU A 149 10.36 11.43 -24.38
N CYS A 150 10.98 10.27 -24.61
CA CYS A 150 12.16 9.82 -23.88
C CYS A 150 13.43 9.96 -24.74
N TYR A 151 14.54 10.30 -24.08
CA TYR A 151 15.86 10.42 -24.70
C TYR A 151 16.88 9.56 -23.95
N TYR A 152 17.92 9.11 -24.62
CA TYR A 152 18.96 8.31 -23.98
C TYR A 152 20.34 8.49 -24.60
N THR A 153 21.37 8.20 -23.82
CA THR A 153 22.76 8.04 -24.24
C THR A 153 23.21 6.60 -24.01
N SER A 154 24.51 6.28 -24.11
CA SER A 154 25.00 4.96 -23.71
C SER A 154 24.74 4.67 -22.22
N ASP A 155 24.80 5.71 -21.39
CA ASP A 155 24.91 5.57 -19.93
C ASP A 155 23.69 6.12 -19.18
N ALA A 156 22.86 6.91 -19.85
CA ALA A 156 21.76 7.63 -19.22
C ALA A 156 20.42 7.54 -19.98
N TRP A 157 19.32 7.52 -19.23
CA TRP A 157 17.94 7.56 -19.70
C TRP A 157 17.23 8.79 -19.13
N GLU A 158 16.55 9.52 -20.00
CA GLU A 158 15.64 10.61 -19.66
C GLU A 158 14.22 10.19 -20.00
N PRO A 159 13.32 10.03 -19.00
CA PRO A 159 11.92 9.75 -19.27
C PRO A 159 11.17 11.02 -19.71
N ARG A 160 9.95 10.85 -20.21
CA ARG A 160 9.02 11.95 -20.50
C ARG A 160 8.77 12.80 -19.25
N ASP A 161 8.52 14.09 -19.44
CA ASP A 161 8.42 15.06 -18.34
C ASP A 161 7.38 14.67 -17.28
N ALA A 162 6.25 14.11 -17.70
CA ALA A 162 5.14 13.76 -16.82
C ALA A 162 5.36 12.50 -15.95
N VAL A 163 6.56 11.91 -15.91
CA VAL A 163 6.93 10.85 -14.94
C VAL A 163 8.34 11.05 -14.37
N LYS A 164 8.95 12.23 -14.58
CA LYS A 164 10.30 12.51 -14.06
C LYS A 164 10.30 12.49 -12.53
N GLY A 165 9.26 13.04 -11.92
CA GLY A 165 9.03 13.01 -10.48
C GLY A 165 8.79 11.59 -9.97
N ASP A 166 7.94 10.82 -10.66
CA ASP A 166 7.66 9.42 -10.32
C ASP A 166 8.95 8.59 -10.24
N VAL A 167 9.77 8.68 -11.29
CA VAL A 167 11.07 7.99 -11.34
C VAL A 167 11.97 8.43 -10.20
N ALA A 168 12.07 9.73 -9.93
CA ALA A 168 12.89 10.23 -8.82
C ALA A 168 12.44 9.68 -7.47
N ARG A 169 11.14 9.71 -7.18
CA ARG A 169 10.57 9.23 -5.92
C ARG A 169 10.69 7.71 -5.75
N ILE A 170 10.62 6.94 -6.83
CA ILE A 170 10.88 5.49 -6.78
C ILE A 170 12.36 5.23 -6.46
N ILE A 171 13.28 5.96 -7.08
CA ILE A 171 14.72 5.83 -6.82
C ILE A 171 15.08 6.24 -5.38
N PHE A 172 14.52 7.36 -4.88
CA PHE A 172 14.68 7.77 -3.48
C PHE A 172 14.13 6.73 -2.49
N TYR A 173 12.97 6.14 -2.79
CA TYR A 173 12.40 5.06 -1.99
C TYR A 173 13.31 3.86 -1.92
N MET A 174 13.83 3.38 -3.06
CA MET A 174 14.71 2.22 -3.10
C MET A 174 15.97 2.44 -2.28
N ALA A 175 16.59 3.63 -2.42
CA ALA A 175 17.76 4.02 -1.66
C ALA A 175 17.50 4.29 -0.17
N THR A 176 16.23 4.40 0.27
CA THR A 176 15.88 4.60 1.69
C THR A 176 15.35 3.32 2.33
N ARG A 177 14.74 2.44 1.54
CA ARG A 177 14.19 1.17 2.01
C ARG A 177 15.29 0.12 2.18
N TYR A 178 16.24 0.05 1.26
CA TYR A 178 17.22 -1.04 1.18
C TYR A 178 18.61 -0.57 1.64
N GLU A 179 18.84 -0.53 2.95
CA GLU A 179 20.11 -0.13 3.59
C GLU A 179 21.05 -1.33 3.90
N GLY A 180 20.86 -2.49 3.26
CA GLY A 180 21.70 -3.68 3.48
C GLY A 180 21.46 -4.47 4.78
N GLU A 181 20.38 -4.20 5.51
CA GLU A 181 20.03 -4.97 6.72
C GLU A 181 19.50 -6.38 6.39
N ASN A 182 19.71 -7.34 7.28
CA ASN A 182 19.18 -8.72 7.18
C ASN A 182 19.55 -9.48 5.88
N GLY A 183 20.69 -9.15 5.27
CA GLY A 183 21.18 -9.80 4.05
C GLY A 183 20.50 -9.31 2.77
N GLU A 184 19.68 -8.24 2.85
CA GLU A 184 19.26 -7.49 1.68
C GLU A 184 20.44 -6.71 1.07
N VAL A 185 20.29 -6.26 -0.17
CA VAL A 185 21.29 -5.39 -0.82
C VAL A 185 21.22 -3.98 -0.24
N ASP A 186 22.37 -3.31 -0.12
CA ASP A 186 22.48 -1.89 0.22
C ASP A 186 22.46 -1.07 -1.07
N LEU A 187 21.41 -0.27 -1.26
CA LEU A 187 21.16 0.54 -2.46
C LEU A 187 21.38 2.01 -2.12
N GLU A 188 22.25 2.70 -2.87
CA GLU A 188 22.59 4.09 -2.59
C GLU A 188 22.51 5.00 -3.83
N LEU A 189 22.20 6.28 -3.63
CA LEU A 189 22.16 7.23 -4.74
C LEU A 189 23.57 7.60 -5.17
N ALA A 190 23.79 7.72 -6.48
CA ALA A 190 24.98 8.36 -7.03
C ALA A 190 24.69 9.83 -7.37
N ASN A 191 25.74 10.62 -7.64
CA ASN A 191 25.60 11.96 -8.22
C ASN A 191 26.27 12.04 -9.60
N ASN A 192 26.27 10.91 -10.31
CA ASN A 192 26.84 10.72 -11.64
C ASN A 192 26.08 9.59 -12.36
N VAL A 193 26.37 9.41 -13.65
CA VAL A 193 25.88 8.27 -14.46
C VAL A 193 27.01 7.25 -14.68
N ASN A 194 26.68 6.14 -15.35
CA ASN A 194 27.55 4.99 -15.59
C ASN A 194 28.03 4.32 -14.29
N THR A 195 27.08 4.01 -13.42
CA THR A 195 27.37 3.51 -12.07
C THR A 195 27.34 1.98 -11.94
N TYR A 196 26.79 1.29 -12.95
CA TYR A 196 26.84 -0.17 -13.08
C TYR A 196 28.29 -0.69 -13.01
N PRO A 197 28.58 -1.82 -12.33
CA PRO A 197 27.65 -2.75 -11.67
C PRO A 197 27.38 -2.48 -10.19
N ASN A 198 27.84 -1.34 -9.66
CA ASN A 198 27.66 -1.05 -8.25
C ASN A 198 26.17 -0.88 -7.90
N PRO A 199 25.76 -1.11 -6.64
CA PRO A 199 24.40 -0.86 -6.17
C PRO A 199 24.13 0.65 -5.97
N LEU A 200 24.54 1.43 -6.98
CA LEU A 200 24.37 2.86 -7.06
C LEU A 200 23.41 3.16 -8.21
N HIS A 201 22.57 4.18 -8.13
CA HIS A 201 21.69 4.49 -9.27
C HIS A 201 21.35 5.98 -9.38
N GLY A 202 21.39 6.48 -10.62
CA GLY A 202 20.92 7.81 -11.01
C GLY A 202 21.82 8.95 -10.56
N LYS A 203 21.60 10.13 -11.15
CA LYS A 203 22.29 11.35 -10.77
C LYS A 203 21.42 12.16 -9.81
N LEU A 204 21.76 12.12 -8.52
CA LEU A 204 21.04 12.76 -7.42
C LEU A 204 20.63 14.20 -7.72
N SER A 205 21.52 15.05 -8.24
CA SER A 205 21.20 16.44 -8.56
C SER A 205 20.05 16.57 -9.57
N THR A 206 19.99 15.67 -10.55
CA THR A 206 18.94 15.65 -11.57
C THR A 206 17.64 15.10 -11.00
N LEU A 207 17.70 14.03 -10.20
CA LEU A 207 16.53 13.45 -9.54
C LEU A 207 15.86 14.44 -8.58
N LEU A 208 16.65 15.23 -7.81
CA LEU A 208 16.12 16.29 -6.96
C LEU A 208 15.42 17.38 -7.79
N THR A 209 16.00 17.75 -8.93
CA THR A 209 15.39 18.73 -9.86
C THR A 209 14.07 18.20 -10.40
N TRP A 210 14.02 16.94 -10.82
CA TRP A 210 12.82 16.29 -11.33
C TRP A 210 11.72 16.18 -10.27
N ASN A 211 12.04 15.76 -9.05
CA ASN A 211 11.07 15.68 -7.96
C ASN A 211 10.43 17.03 -7.63
N ASN A 212 11.19 18.13 -7.71
CA ASN A 212 10.68 19.48 -7.45
C ASN A 212 9.84 20.03 -8.62
N ALA A 213 10.18 19.65 -9.86
CA ALA A 213 9.50 20.14 -11.07
C ALA A 213 8.21 19.36 -11.38
N ASP A 214 8.14 18.08 -10.99
CA ASP A 214 7.03 17.16 -11.24
C ASP A 214 6.50 16.59 -9.90
N PRO A 215 5.66 17.36 -9.17
CA PRO A 215 5.12 16.92 -7.88
C PRO A 215 4.12 15.74 -8.03
N PRO A 216 3.88 14.95 -6.96
CA PRO A 216 2.98 13.80 -7.03
C PRO A 216 1.58 14.14 -7.54
N ASP A 217 1.13 13.40 -8.55
CA ASP A 217 -0.20 13.54 -9.14
C ASP A 217 -1.20 12.49 -8.60
N ASN A 218 -2.46 12.61 -9.01
CA ASN A 218 -3.51 11.70 -8.56
C ASN A 218 -3.26 10.23 -8.94
N PHE A 219 -2.61 9.98 -10.07
CA PHE A 219 -2.32 8.63 -10.52
C PHE A 219 -1.28 8.00 -9.60
N GLU A 220 -0.20 8.72 -9.30
CA GLU A 220 0.88 8.25 -8.45
C GLU A 220 0.43 8.07 -6.98
N ILE A 221 -0.38 8.99 -6.46
CA ILE A 221 -0.94 8.88 -5.12
C ILE A 221 -1.88 7.68 -5.00
N ARG A 222 -2.75 7.46 -5.99
CA ARG A 222 -3.61 6.27 -6.06
C ARG A 222 -2.75 5.01 -6.10
N ARG A 223 -1.68 5.01 -6.90
CA ARG A 223 -0.74 3.88 -6.99
C ARG A 223 -0.12 3.56 -5.63
N ASN A 224 0.34 4.55 -4.88
CA ASN A 224 0.88 4.36 -3.53
C ASN A 224 -0.16 3.75 -2.57
N ASN A 225 -1.41 4.23 -2.65
CA ASN A 225 -2.52 3.67 -1.87
C ASN A 225 -2.84 2.21 -2.24
N GLU A 226 -2.87 1.88 -3.54
CA GLU A 226 -3.13 0.51 -4.00
C GLU A 226 -2.01 -0.43 -3.55
N ILE A 227 -0.74 -0.07 -3.74
CA ILE A 227 0.40 -0.90 -3.31
C ILE A 227 0.36 -1.11 -1.79
N PHE A 228 0.02 -0.09 -1.00
CA PHE A 228 -0.12 -0.21 0.45
C PHE A 228 -1.13 -1.29 0.87
N LYS A 229 -2.22 -1.50 0.12
CA LYS A 229 -3.19 -2.58 0.41
C LYS A 229 -2.56 -3.96 0.37
N TRP A 230 -1.55 -4.13 -0.48
CA TRP A 230 -0.82 -5.37 -0.67
C TRP A 230 0.40 -5.44 0.23
N GLN A 231 1.36 -4.54 0.06
CA GLN A 231 2.67 -4.58 0.70
C GLN A 231 2.70 -4.01 2.12
N LYS A 232 1.65 -3.31 2.55
CA LYS A 232 1.55 -2.70 3.88
C LYS A 232 2.66 -1.67 4.21
N ASN A 233 3.40 -1.22 3.22
CA ASN A 233 4.30 -0.07 3.30
C ASN A 233 4.01 0.96 2.20
N ARG A 234 4.40 2.20 2.44
CA ARG A 234 4.18 3.33 1.52
C ARG A 234 5.52 3.86 1.02
N ASN A 235 5.52 4.45 -0.17
CA ASN A 235 6.63 5.28 -0.61
C ASN A 235 6.51 6.67 0.06
N PRO A 236 7.45 7.03 0.96
CA PRO A 236 7.37 8.28 1.72
C PRO A 236 7.56 9.51 0.83
N PHE A 237 8.29 9.39 -0.27
CA PHE A 237 8.56 10.50 -1.18
C PHE A 237 7.35 10.83 -2.07
N ILE A 238 6.38 9.90 -2.24
CA ILE A 238 5.09 10.20 -2.88
C ILE A 238 4.18 10.95 -1.91
N ASP A 239 4.19 10.56 -0.64
CA ASP A 239 3.35 11.22 0.37
C ASP A 239 3.92 12.58 0.82
N ASN A 240 5.26 12.71 0.82
CA ASN A 240 6.05 13.87 1.28
C ASN A 240 7.26 14.10 0.35
N PRO A 241 7.08 14.68 -0.86
CA PRO A 241 8.19 14.88 -1.80
C PRO A 241 9.33 15.76 -1.24
N GLU A 242 9.06 16.60 -0.25
CA GLU A 242 10.02 17.46 0.45
C GLU A 242 11.09 16.67 1.23
N PHE A 243 10.81 15.42 1.64
CA PHE A 243 11.79 14.57 2.32
C PHE A 243 13.07 14.40 1.49
N ALA A 244 12.97 14.38 0.16
CA ALA A 244 14.15 14.26 -0.69
C ALA A 244 15.12 15.43 -0.49
N ASN A 245 14.62 16.66 -0.39
CA ASN A 245 15.46 17.83 -0.16
C ASN A 245 16.01 17.89 1.28
N LEU A 246 15.20 17.48 2.26
CA LEU A 246 15.64 17.41 3.66
C LEU A 246 16.74 16.37 3.87
N ILE A 247 16.74 15.26 3.12
CA ILE A 247 17.78 14.22 3.21
C ILE A 247 19.02 14.62 2.41
N TRP A 248 18.86 15.02 1.13
CA TRP A 248 19.99 15.09 0.19
C TRP A 248 20.36 16.49 -0.32
N ASN A 249 19.54 17.52 -0.09
CA ASN A 249 19.79 18.88 -0.58
C ASN A 249 20.21 19.88 0.51
N GLY A 250 20.41 19.40 1.75
CA GLY A 250 20.85 20.24 2.87
C GLY A 250 19.80 21.28 3.31
N THR A 251 18.53 21.09 2.94
CA THR A 251 17.43 21.97 3.37
C THR A 251 17.26 21.89 4.88
N THR A 252 17.22 23.04 5.55
CA THR A 252 16.87 23.11 6.98
C THR A 252 15.38 22.80 7.16
N PRO A 253 15.01 21.92 8.11
CA PRO A 253 13.61 21.69 8.46
C PRO A 253 12.88 22.98 8.84
N ASN A 254 11.55 23.00 8.67
CA ASN A 254 10.73 24.10 9.16
C ASN A 254 10.77 24.16 10.70
N ASP A 255 10.73 25.36 11.27
CA ASP A 255 10.63 25.54 12.72
C ASP A 255 9.26 25.12 13.28
N ILE A 256 8.28 24.77 12.44
CA ILE A 256 6.98 24.21 12.83
C ILE A 256 7.07 22.69 12.75
N VAL A 257 6.71 22.00 13.84
CA VAL A 257 6.89 20.56 14.00
C VAL A 257 5.55 19.90 14.34
N PHE A 258 5.14 18.90 13.56
CA PHE A 258 3.88 18.16 13.72
C PHE A 258 4.09 16.83 14.47
N ASP A 259 4.50 16.90 15.75
CA ASP A 259 4.89 15.74 16.60
C ASP A 259 4.05 14.47 16.45
N SER A 260 2.73 14.63 16.40
CA SER A 260 1.81 13.49 16.25
C SER A 260 0.46 13.96 15.75
N ILE A 261 -0.09 13.26 14.76
CA ILE A 261 -1.46 13.48 14.28
C ILE A 261 -2.25 12.19 14.41
N TYR A 262 -3.46 12.26 14.96
CA TYR A 262 -4.34 11.10 15.15
C TYR A 262 -5.82 11.48 15.21
N THR A 263 -6.69 10.48 15.02
CA THR A 263 -8.15 10.65 15.05
C THR A 263 -8.79 9.79 16.14
N ILE A 264 -9.96 10.23 16.63
CA ILE A 264 -10.80 9.47 17.55
C ILE A 264 -12.26 9.52 17.06
N PRO A 265 -12.89 8.36 16.77
CA PRO A 265 -12.28 7.03 16.72
C PRO A 265 -11.29 6.89 15.55
N ALA A 266 -10.34 5.96 15.64
CA ALA A 266 -9.37 5.70 14.58
C ALA A 266 -10.02 5.12 13.30
N TYR A 267 -11.12 4.38 13.48
CA TYR A 267 -11.93 3.79 12.40
C TYR A 267 -13.38 4.27 12.52
N PRO A 268 -13.69 5.51 12.11
CA PRO A 268 -15.04 6.07 12.25
C PRO A 268 -16.02 5.46 11.24
N THR A 269 -17.23 5.16 11.71
CA THR A 269 -18.37 4.75 10.90
C THR A 269 -19.20 5.96 10.45
N LYS A 270 -20.19 5.72 9.59
CA LYS A 270 -21.13 6.77 9.11
C LYS A 270 -21.91 7.51 10.20
N ASN A 271 -21.90 7.01 11.44
CA ASN A 271 -22.58 7.62 12.58
C ASN A 271 -21.63 8.38 13.51
N ASP A 272 -20.31 8.22 13.33
CA ASP A 272 -19.32 8.75 14.26
C ASP A 272 -18.96 10.19 13.93
N THR A 273 -18.87 11.02 14.96
CA THR A 273 -18.17 12.31 14.86
C THR A 273 -16.68 12.06 14.97
N ILE A 274 -15.91 12.57 14.02
CA ILE A 274 -14.47 12.34 13.91
C ILE A 274 -13.76 13.47 14.63
N LYS A 275 -13.12 13.18 15.75
CA LYS A 275 -12.24 14.13 16.44
C LYS A 275 -10.83 13.99 15.86
N ILE A 276 -10.21 15.10 15.53
CA ILE A 276 -8.87 15.14 14.94
C ILE A 276 -7.97 15.91 15.89
N TYR A 277 -6.79 15.36 16.17
CA TYR A 277 -5.80 15.91 17.07
C TYR A 277 -4.46 16.02 16.35
N ALA A 278 -3.74 17.09 16.63
CA ALA A 278 -2.32 17.25 16.31
C ALA A 278 -1.60 17.83 17.50
N LYS A 279 -0.48 17.23 17.89
CA LYS A 279 0.48 17.91 18.76
C LYS A 279 1.42 18.69 17.85
N ILE A 280 1.45 20.00 18.00
CA ILE A 280 2.23 20.91 17.14
C ILE A 280 3.02 21.86 18.03
N HIS A 281 4.31 22.01 17.78
CA HIS A 281 5.13 22.99 18.48
C HIS A 281 6.04 23.74 17.51
N SER A 282 6.57 24.87 17.95
CA SER A 282 7.65 25.53 17.24
C SER A 282 9.01 25.17 17.86
N ALA A 283 9.96 24.69 17.07
CA ALA A 283 11.34 24.47 17.49
C ALA A 283 12.01 25.77 18.00
N ALA A 284 11.60 26.92 17.46
CA ALA A 284 12.03 28.24 17.90
C ALA A 284 11.31 28.75 19.16
N GLY A 285 10.35 27.99 19.72
CA GLY A 285 9.60 28.37 20.93
C GLY A 285 8.46 29.38 20.69
N ASN A 286 8.16 29.71 19.43
CA ASN A 286 7.07 30.60 19.07
C ASN A 286 5.68 29.96 19.29
N THR A 287 4.69 30.79 19.62
CA THR A 287 3.29 30.36 19.73
C THR A 287 2.77 29.89 18.38
N ILE A 288 2.11 28.72 18.37
CA ILE A 288 1.49 28.15 17.17
C ILE A 288 0.00 28.53 17.11
N THR A 289 -0.44 28.88 15.92
CA THR A 289 -1.86 28.82 15.53
C THR A 289 -2.02 27.74 14.47
N ALA A 290 -3.14 27.00 14.50
CA ALA A 290 -3.38 25.95 13.52
C ALA A 290 -4.84 25.91 13.04
N ASN A 291 -5.04 25.34 11.87
CA ASN A 291 -6.34 24.97 11.33
C ASN A 291 -6.30 23.53 10.80
N ILE A 292 -7.44 22.86 10.76
CA ILE A 292 -7.63 21.62 10.01
C ILE A 292 -8.28 21.98 8.67
N ASN A 293 -7.63 21.66 7.56
CA ASN A 293 -8.21 21.78 6.23
C ASN A 293 -8.66 20.39 5.77
N TRP A 294 -9.91 20.23 5.33
CA TRP A 294 -10.44 18.93 4.96
C TRP A 294 -11.43 18.96 3.79
N GLY A 295 -11.62 17.80 3.16
CA GLY A 295 -12.58 17.62 2.06
C GLY A 295 -12.78 16.15 1.70
N THR A 296 -13.72 15.86 0.81
CA THR A 296 -13.95 14.50 0.27
C THR A 296 -13.16 14.23 -1.01
N ASN A 297 -12.40 15.23 -1.48
CA ASN A 297 -11.46 15.13 -2.60
C ASN A 297 -10.09 15.57 -2.10
N ARG A 298 -9.07 14.73 -2.26
CA ARG A 298 -7.70 14.99 -1.78
C ARG A 298 -7.13 16.30 -2.29
N ASN A 299 -7.50 16.71 -3.52
CA ASN A 299 -6.98 17.94 -4.14
C ASN A 299 -7.80 19.19 -3.79
N ASN A 300 -8.85 19.04 -2.99
CA ASN A 300 -9.72 20.15 -2.62
C ASN A 300 -10.12 20.03 -1.14
N LEU A 301 -9.29 20.60 -0.26
CA LEU A 301 -9.49 20.66 1.17
C LEU A 301 -10.10 22.02 1.59
N SER A 302 -11.21 22.39 0.98
CA SER A 302 -11.81 23.73 1.13
C SER A 302 -12.50 23.98 2.47
N ASN A 303 -12.78 22.94 3.25
CA ASN A 303 -13.41 23.11 4.57
C ASN A 303 -12.32 23.37 5.61
N ILE A 304 -12.38 24.53 6.25
CA ILE A 304 -11.39 24.94 7.26
C ILE A 304 -12.05 24.91 8.64
N ILE A 305 -11.43 24.23 9.59
CA ILE A 305 -11.80 24.23 11.01
C ILE A 305 -10.70 24.94 11.78
N THR A 306 -11.03 26.07 12.41
CA THR A 306 -10.15 26.69 13.40
C THR A 306 -10.07 25.79 14.64
N THR A 307 -8.86 25.36 14.98
CA THR A 307 -8.66 24.40 16.07
C THR A 307 -8.82 25.06 17.42
N SER A 308 -9.31 24.29 18.39
CA SER A 308 -9.06 24.58 19.80
C SER A 308 -7.67 24.08 20.18
N GLU A 309 -7.04 24.69 21.18
CA GLU A 309 -5.69 24.35 21.63
C GLU A 309 -5.70 24.12 23.15
N ASN A 310 -4.94 23.11 23.59
CA ASN A 310 -4.62 22.88 24.99
C ASN A 310 -3.26 22.17 25.11
N ASN A 311 -2.27 22.82 25.71
CA ASN A 311 -0.92 22.31 25.90
C ASN A 311 -0.26 21.81 24.60
N ASN A 312 -0.28 22.65 23.55
CA ASN A 312 0.23 22.36 22.21
C ASN A 312 -0.51 21.24 21.46
N ILE A 313 -1.65 20.78 21.98
CA ILE A 313 -2.53 19.84 21.30
C ILE A 313 -3.66 20.65 20.65
N PHE A 314 -3.62 20.72 19.33
CA PHE A 314 -4.60 21.35 18.47
C PHE A 314 -5.64 20.32 18.06
N TYR A 315 -6.92 20.65 18.16
CA TYR A 315 -7.99 19.71 17.84
C TYR A 315 -9.24 20.36 17.27
N GLY A 316 -9.97 19.56 16.50
CA GLY A 316 -11.24 19.91 15.88
C GLY A 316 -12.09 18.68 15.64
N LYS A 317 -13.25 18.87 15.01
CA LYS A 317 -14.18 17.77 14.72
C LYS A 317 -14.77 17.89 13.32
N ILE A 318 -14.87 16.76 12.63
CA ILE A 318 -15.64 16.58 11.40
C ILE A 318 -16.92 15.83 11.77
N ASN A 319 -18.08 16.36 11.35
CA ASN A 319 -19.37 15.71 11.57
C ASN A 319 -19.47 14.38 10.79
N PRO A 320 -20.37 13.46 11.18
CA PRO A 320 -20.52 12.17 10.50
C PRO A 320 -20.63 12.32 8.97
N GLN A 321 -19.94 11.44 8.26
CA GLN A 321 -19.86 11.44 6.80
C GLN A 321 -20.55 10.20 6.21
N PRO A 322 -20.99 10.22 4.94
CA PRO A 322 -21.61 9.06 4.31
C PRO A 322 -20.69 7.83 4.31
N ALA A 323 -21.28 6.65 4.41
CA ALA A 323 -20.54 5.40 4.20
C ALA A 323 -19.93 5.33 2.80
N ASN A 324 -18.85 4.57 2.68
CA ASN A 324 -18.04 4.40 1.47
C ASN A 324 -17.46 5.73 0.95
N SER A 325 -17.20 6.69 1.85
CA SER A 325 -16.54 7.95 1.50
C SER A 325 -15.12 8.00 2.07
N ASN A 326 -14.24 8.73 1.38
CA ASN A 326 -12.94 9.11 1.89
C ASN A 326 -12.99 10.57 2.33
N ILE A 327 -12.44 10.85 3.50
CA ILE A 327 -12.16 12.19 4.00
C ILE A 327 -10.66 12.38 3.90
N TYR A 328 -10.24 13.51 3.37
CA TYR A 328 -8.86 13.93 3.34
C TYR A 328 -8.70 15.15 4.25
N PHE A 329 -7.62 15.21 5.02
CA PHE A 329 -7.35 16.36 5.87
C PHE A 329 -5.86 16.59 6.08
N ASN A 330 -5.47 17.83 6.33
CA ASN A 330 -4.17 18.18 6.89
C ASN A 330 -4.32 19.26 7.97
N PHE A 331 -3.24 19.52 8.69
CA PHE A 331 -3.11 20.72 9.52
C PHE A 331 -2.35 21.78 8.75
N SER A 332 -2.81 23.02 8.79
CA SER A 332 -1.99 24.20 8.48
C SER A 332 -1.62 24.88 9.80
N ALA A 333 -0.37 25.28 9.94
CA ALA A 333 0.13 25.92 11.15
C ALA A 333 0.97 27.16 10.82
N ASN A 334 0.92 28.15 11.71
CA ASN A 334 1.65 29.40 11.59
C ASN A 334 2.22 29.79 12.96
N ASN A 335 3.49 30.17 13.00
CA ASN A 335 4.20 30.58 14.23
C ASN A 335 4.52 32.08 14.29
N GLY A 336 3.88 32.88 13.42
CA GLY A 336 4.11 34.31 13.22
C GLY A 336 5.17 34.65 12.18
N SER A 337 6.12 33.76 11.92
CA SER A 337 7.23 33.97 10.96
C SER A 337 7.21 32.98 9.80
N ASN A 338 6.85 31.74 10.09
CA ASN A 338 6.78 30.63 9.16
C ASN A 338 5.34 30.12 9.06
N TYR A 339 5.06 29.47 7.95
CA TYR A 339 3.84 28.73 7.69
C TYR A 339 4.23 27.33 7.24
N ASP A 340 3.50 26.33 7.69
CA ASP A 340 3.69 24.96 7.24
C ASP A 340 2.37 24.19 7.19
N THR A 341 2.36 23.10 6.44
CA THR A 341 1.26 22.14 6.42
C THR A 341 1.76 20.75 6.68
N SER A 342 1.04 19.99 7.51
CA SER A 342 1.25 18.55 7.55
C SER A 342 0.89 17.94 6.20
N ILE A 343 1.31 16.70 5.99
CA ILE A 343 0.74 15.89 4.92
C ILE A 343 -0.77 15.77 5.00
N ILE A 344 -1.32 15.33 3.87
CA ILE A 344 -2.72 14.96 3.76
C ILE A 344 -2.90 13.52 4.23
N TYR A 345 -3.59 13.38 5.35
CA TYR A 345 -4.10 12.11 5.85
C TYR A 345 -5.43 11.79 5.20
N ASN A 346 -5.76 10.51 5.06
CA ASN A 346 -7.09 10.09 4.64
C ASN A 346 -7.76 9.18 5.68
N ILE A 347 -9.07 9.34 5.83
CA ILE A 347 -9.93 8.51 6.67
C ILE A 347 -10.99 7.90 5.75
N PHE A 348 -11.07 6.56 5.74
CA PHE A 348 -12.13 5.87 5.04
C PHE A 348 -13.29 5.62 6.00
N ILE A 349 -14.51 5.93 5.56
CA ILE A 349 -15.74 5.69 6.31
C ILE A 349 -16.35 4.39 5.77
N PRO A 350 -16.09 3.23 6.41
CA PRO A 350 -16.65 1.98 5.93
C PRO A 350 -18.17 2.02 6.05
N ASP A 351 -18.85 1.36 5.11
CA ASP A 351 -20.21 0.94 5.38
C ASP A 351 -20.22 -0.14 6.47
N ILE A 352 -21.35 -0.24 7.16
CA ILE A 352 -21.56 -1.20 8.22
C ILE A 352 -22.61 -2.22 7.77
N TYR A 353 -22.31 -3.50 7.99
CA TYR A 353 -23.30 -4.54 7.80
C TYR A 353 -24.33 -4.49 8.95
N THR A 354 -25.62 -4.50 8.61
CA THR A 354 -26.72 -4.44 9.60
C THR A 354 -27.65 -5.66 9.56
N GLY A 355 -27.32 -6.68 8.75
CA GLY A 355 -28.09 -7.92 8.67
C GLY A 355 -27.76 -8.92 9.77
N GLY A 356 -28.39 -10.09 9.71
CA GLY A 356 -28.10 -11.20 10.62
C GLY A 356 -26.78 -11.89 10.27
N LEU A 357 -26.03 -12.31 11.29
CA LEU A 357 -24.79 -13.07 11.15
C LEU A 357 -25.01 -14.51 11.58
N ILE A 358 -24.37 -15.44 10.86
CA ILE A 358 -24.24 -16.85 11.26
C ILE A 358 -22.86 -16.99 11.89
N THR A 359 -22.78 -17.55 13.09
CA THR A 359 -21.49 -17.81 13.76
C THR A 359 -20.68 -18.84 12.97
N ILE A 360 -19.36 -18.75 13.03
CA ILE A 360 -18.47 -19.71 12.39
C ILE A 360 -18.69 -21.10 12.99
N HIS A 361 -18.91 -21.19 14.29
CA HIS A 361 -19.28 -22.45 14.95
C HIS A 361 -20.52 -23.11 14.33
N ASN A 362 -21.55 -22.34 14.01
CA ASN A 362 -22.74 -22.89 13.34
C ASN A 362 -22.47 -23.24 11.88
N ILE A 363 -21.63 -22.45 11.19
CA ILE A 363 -21.21 -22.75 9.81
C ILE A 363 -20.48 -24.09 9.78
N GLN A 364 -19.55 -24.31 10.70
CA GLN A 364 -18.83 -25.57 10.86
C GLN A 364 -19.77 -26.73 11.21
N GLY A 365 -20.68 -26.53 12.18
CA GLY A 365 -21.77 -27.46 12.48
C GLY A 365 -21.38 -28.71 13.25
N GLU A 366 -20.18 -28.75 13.82
CA GLU A 366 -19.67 -29.84 14.68
C GLU A 366 -19.59 -31.21 13.97
N THR A 367 -19.49 -31.20 12.64
CA THR A 367 -19.41 -32.40 11.79
C THR A 367 -18.35 -32.22 10.72
N SER A 368 -17.87 -33.30 10.10
CA SER A 368 -16.88 -33.27 9.01
C SER A 368 -17.39 -32.69 7.69
N THR A 369 -18.55 -32.05 7.70
CA THR A 369 -19.18 -31.42 6.55
C THR A 369 -20.12 -30.37 7.10
N SER A 370 -19.96 -29.14 6.64
CA SER A 370 -20.79 -28.02 7.03
C SER A 370 -22.27 -28.26 6.69
N PRO A 371 -23.21 -27.99 7.62
CA PRO A 371 -24.65 -27.95 7.31
C PRO A 371 -25.02 -26.83 6.33
N TYR A 372 -24.09 -25.92 6.04
CA TYR A 372 -24.23 -24.81 5.11
C TYR A 372 -23.54 -25.05 3.77
N ASN A 373 -22.95 -26.22 3.52
CA ASN A 373 -22.27 -26.52 2.27
C ASN A 373 -23.15 -26.19 1.03
N GLY A 374 -22.60 -25.41 0.11
CA GLY A 374 -23.26 -24.90 -1.09
C GLY A 374 -24.13 -23.65 -0.88
N GLN A 375 -24.37 -23.23 0.37
CA GLN A 375 -25.20 -22.07 0.71
C GLN A 375 -24.37 -20.79 0.85
N ASN A 376 -25.01 -19.64 0.58
CA ASN A 376 -24.43 -18.34 0.90
C ASN A 376 -24.70 -17.98 2.36
N VAL A 377 -23.64 -17.67 3.10
CA VAL A 377 -23.70 -17.23 4.50
C VAL A 377 -23.12 -15.84 4.64
N THR A 378 -23.49 -15.14 5.71
CA THR A 378 -22.77 -13.95 6.17
C THR A 378 -22.28 -14.18 7.57
N THR A 379 -20.99 -13.97 7.79
CA THR A 379 -20.33 -14.20 9.08
C THR A 379 -19.31 -13.10 9.35
N SER A 380 -18.85 -13.02 10.60
CA SER A 380 -17.87 -12.05 11.04
C SER A 380 -16.73 -12.76 11.75
N GLY A 381 -15.53 -12.19 11.72
CA GLY A 381 -14.44 -12.71 12.54
C GLY A 381 -13.21 -11.80 12.51
N ILE A 382 -12.30 -12.08 13.43
CA ILE A 382 -10.95 -11.51 13.46
C ILE A 382 -10.06 -12.36 12.57
N VAL A 383 -9.32 -11.73 11.67
CA VAL A 383 -8.32 -12.40 10.83
C VAL A 383 -7.18 -12.93 11.70
N THR A 384 -7.00 -14.25 11.73
CA THR A 384 -6.00 -14.92 12.57
C THR A 384 -4.77 -15.40 11.79
N ALA A 385 -4.92 -15.59 10.48
CA ALA A 385 -3.82 -15.89 9.57
C ALA A 385 -4.15 -15.36 8.17
N ASN A 386 -3.12 -15.01 7.39
CA ASN A 386 -3.27 -14.52 6.02
C ASN A 386 -2.21 -15.18 5.12
N PHE A 387 -2.67 -15.74 4.00
CA PHE A 387 -1.92 -16.48 3.00
C PHE A 387 -2.11 -15.90 1.58
N VAL A 388 -2.31 -14.58 1.46
CA VAL A 388 -2.36 -13.76 0.24
C VAL A 388 -3.62 -13.95 -0.61
N ASN A 389 -3.95 -15.18 -0.97
CA ASN A 389 -5.15 -15.55 -1.74
C ASN A 389 -6.27 -16.08 -0.83
N SER A 390 -5.97 -16.13 0.45
CA SER A 390 -6.84 -16.65 1.46
C SER A 390 -6.39 -16.19 2.83
N TYR A 391 -7.30 -16.31 3.78
CA TYR A 391 -7.05 -15.97 5.16
C TYR A 391 -7.97 -16.80 6.06
N TYR A 392 -7.64 -16.88 7.32
CA TYR A 392 -8.50 -17.48 8.33
C TYR A 392 -9.12 -16.38 9.17
N ILE A 393 -10.40 -16.53 9.48
CA ILE A 393 -11.09 -15.69 10.46
C ILE A 393 -11.64 -16.53 11.61
N GLN A 394 -11.74 -15.92 12.78
CA GLN A 394 -12.35 -16.52 13.96
C GLN A 394 -13.30 -15.55 14.67
N ASP A 395 -14.44 -16.07 15.12
CA ASP A 395 -15.47 -15.32 15.85
C ASP A 395 -15.57 -15.70 17.34
N GLY A 396 -14.76 -16.68 17.76
CA GLY A 396 -14.69 -17.18 19.13
C GLY A 396 -13.38 -17.90 19.44
N LYS A 397 -13.38 -18.60 20.58
CA LYS A 397 -12.26 -19.41 21.08
C LYS A 397 -12.64 -20.88 21.07
N GLY A 398 -11.66 -21.75 20.88
CA GLY A 398 -11.88 -23.19 20.97
C GLY A 398 -12.41 -23.78 19.67
N GLU A 399 -12.92 -24.99 19.78
CA GLU A 399 -13.34 -25.84 18.67
C GLU A 399 -14.37 -25.15 17.75
N TRP A 400 -14.21 -25.34 16.44
CA TRP A 400 -15.15 -24.91 15.39
C TRP A 400 -15.34 -23.40 15.25
N ASN A 401 -14.53 -22.58 15.91
CA ASN A 401 -14.68 -21.12 15.86
C ASN A 401 -13.82 -20.46 14.77
N GLY A 402 -13.24 -21.25 13.86
CA GLY A 402 -12.35 -20.78 12.79
C GLY A 402 -12.79 -21.28 11.42
N ILE A 403 -12.53 -20.50 10.38
CA ILE A 403 -12.89 -20.87 9.00
C ILE A 403 -11.89 -20.28 8.02
N TYR A 404 -11.60 -21.05 6.98
CA TYR A 404 -10.79 -20.63 5.85
C TYR A 404 -11.64 -19.78 4.90
N VAL A 405 -11.06 -18.70 4.39
CA VAL A 405 -11.70 -17.82 3.42
C VAL A 405 -10.80 -17.74 2.20
N TYR A 406 -11.28 -18.19 1.05
CA TYR A 406 -10.61 -18.05 -0.23
C TYR A 406 -11.05 -16.76 -0.93
N ASP A 407 -10.11 -15.83 -1.11
CA ASP A 407 -10.34 -14.48 -1.60
C ASP A 407 -9.09 -13.95 -2.31
N ASN A 408 -9.12 -13.92 -3.65
CA ASN A 408 -7.99 -13.48 -4.48
C ASN A 408 -7.94 -11.96 -4.69
N GLU A 409 -8.99 -11.25 -4.29
CA GLU A 409 -9.18 -9.83 -4.56
C GLU A 409 -8.74 -8.96 -3.38
N ARG A 410 -8.85 -9.48 -2.16
CA ARG A 410 -8.60 -8.74 -0.92
C ARG A 410 -7.54 -9.42 -0.07
N ASN A 411 -6.78 -8.60 0.63
CA ASN A 411 -5.64 -9.06 1.44
C ASN A 411 -5.69 -8.40 2.84
N PRO A 412 -6.60 -8.84 3.74
CA PRO A 412 -6.78 -8.23 5.04
C PRO A 412 -5.59 -8.50 5.97
N THR A 413 -5.38 -7.69 6.98
CA THR A 413 -4.25 -7.85 7.91
C THR A 413 -4.66 -8.74 9.09
N ILE A 414 -3.73 -9.53 9.63
CA ILE A 414 -3.97 -10.25 10.90
C ILE A 414 -4.38 -9.23 11.98
N GLY A 415 -5.46 -9.52 12.70
CA GLY A 415 -6.10 -8.63 13.66
C GLY A 415 -7.19 -7.72 13.07
N ASP A 416 -7.41 -7.71 11.76
CA ASP A 416 -8.57 -7.03 11.17
C ASP A 416 -9.85 -7.78 11.57
N SER A 417 -10.86 -7.02 12.04
CA SER A 417 -12.22 -7.52 12.25
C SER A 417 -13.03 -7.22 11.00
N ILE A 418 -13.66 -8.24 10.43
CA ILE A 418 -14.37 -8.13 9.15
C ILE A 418 -15.72 -8.85 9.22
N VAL A 419 -16.64 -8.44 8.33
CA VAL A 419 -17.85 -9.18 7.98
C VAL A 419 -17.77 -9.54 6.50
N ILE A 420 -18.01 -10.81 6.18
CA ILE A 420 -17.99 -11.31 4.80
C ILE A 420 -19.26 -12.07 4.48
N SER A 421 -19.75 -11.92 3.24
CA SER A 421 -20.77 -12.81 2.67
C SER A 421 -20.16 -13.64 1.56
N GLY A 422 -20.35 -14.95 1.58
CA GLY A 422 -19.80 -15.85 0.56
C GLY A 422 -20.46 -17.22 0.61
N GLN A 423 -20.08 -18.07 -0.34
CA GLN A 423 -20.57 -19.43 -0.43
C GLN A 423 -19.71 -20.35 0.44
N VAL A 424 -20.34 -21.12 1.32
CA VAL A 424 -19.67 -22.20 2.05
C VAL A 424 -19.46 -23.37 1.11
N TYR A 425 -18.28 -23.97 1.16
CA TYR A 425 -17.88 -25.03 0.27
C TYR A 425 -16.94 -26.01 0.98
N GLU A 426 -17.11 -27.30 0.70
CA GLU A 426 -16.16 -28.34 1.12
C GLU A 426 -15.12 -28.55 0.02
N TYR A 427 -13.84 -28.34 0.33
CA TYR A 427 -12.75 -28.52 -0.62
C TYR A 427 -11.60 -29.31 -0.01
N TYR A 428 -11.38 -30.54 -0.51
CA TYR A 428 -10.38 -31.47 0.05
C TYR A 428 -10.50 -31.63 1.57
N ASP A 429 -11.72 -31.90 2.03
CA ASP A 429 -12.06 -32.09 3.45
C ASP A 429 -11.86 -30.83 4.33
N LEU A 430 -11.75 -29.64 3.72
CA LEU A 430 -11.74 -28.34 4.43
C LEU A 430 -13.02 -27.56 4.17
N THR A 431 -13.68 -27.12 5.25
CA THR A 431 -14.79 -26.16 5.17
C THR A 431 -14.22 -24.76 4.90
N GLU A 432 -14.57 -24.19 3.73
CA GLU A 432 -14.14 -22.86 3.31
C GLU A 432 -15.30 -21.94 2.92
N ILE A 433 -15.08 -20.63 2.99
CA ILE A 433 -15.92 -19.63 2.34
C ILE A 433 -15.20 -19.11 1.09
N LYS A 434 -15.88 -19.13 -0.05
CA LYS A 434 -15.39 -18.63 -1.34
C LYS A 434 -16.43 -17.75 -2.03
N ASN A 435 -16.10 -17.23 -3.21
CA ASN A 435 -17.01 -16.39 -4.01
C ASN A 435 -17.56 -15.22 -3.18
N ILE A 436 -16.65 -14.49 -2.51
CA ILE A 436 -17.03 -13.48 -1.54
C ILE A 436 -17.78 -12.33 -2.22
N SER A 437 -19.08 -12.26 -1.95
CA SER A 437 -20.03 -11.33 -2.57
C SER A 437 -20.13 -9.99 -1.84
N SER A 438 -19.75 -9.94 -0.57
CA SER A 438 -19.65 -8.69 0.19
C SER A 438 -18.50 -8.75 1.20
N TYR A 439 -17.90 -7.60 1.48
CA TYR A 439 -16.81 -7.44 2.43
C TYR A 439 -16.97 -6.11 3.16
N TYR A 440 -17.02 -6.16 4.50
CA TYR A 440 -17.10 -4.99 5.36
C TYR A 440 -15.95 -5.02 6.35
N PHE A 441 -15.10 -3.99 6.30
CA PHE A 441 -14.09 -3.76 7.32
C PHE A 441 -14.72 -3.10 8.55
N CYS A 442 -14.48 -3.67 9.74
CA CYS A 442 -15.02 -3.13 11.00
C CYS A 442 -13.96 -2.35 11.79
N SER A 443 -12.80 -2.94 12.00
CA SER A 443 -11.67 -2.34 12.73
C SER A 443 -10.38 -3.10 12.44
N ALA A 444 -9.23 -2.47 12.67
CA ALA A 444 -7.92 -3.12 12.56
C ALA A 444 -7.24 -3.24 13.92
N GLN A 445 -6.15 -4.03 13.96
CA GLN A 445 -5.28 -4.22 15.13
C GLN A 445 -6.01 -4.74 16.37
N ASN A 446 -7.09 -5.51 16.17
CA ASN A 446 -7.76 -6.18 17.27
C ASN A 446 -6.86 -7.28 17.84
N LYS A 447 -7.01 -7.55 19.14
CA LYS A 447 -6.34 -8.69 19.77
C LYS A 447 -6.85 -9.98 19.12
N ILE A 448 -5.96 -10.76 18.52
CA ILE A 448 -6.31 -12.08 17.99
C ILE A 448 -6.72 -13.04 19.13
N PRO A 449 -7.61 -14.02 18.87
CA PRO A 449 -7.96 -15.04 19.85
C PRO A 449 -6.72 -15.75 20.41
N GLU A 450 -6.77 -16.11 21.71
CA GLU A 450 -5.69 -16.92 22.30
C GLU A 450 -5.64 -18.28 21.62
N PRO A 451 -4.45 -18.78 21.23
CA PRO A 451 -4.33 -20.06 20.55
C PRO A 451 -4.77 -21.21 21.46
N VAL A 452 -5.49 -22.18 20.91
CA VAL A 452 -5.82 -23.42 21.64
C VAL A 452 -4.57 -24.29 21.72
N ILE A 453 -4.21 -24.75 22.92
CA ILE A 453 -3.07 -25.63 23.12
C ILE A 453 -3.52 -27.07 22.87
N ILE A 454 -2.95 -27.72 21.85
CA ILE A 454 -3.25 -29.11 21.53
C ILE A 454 -1.97 -29.93 21.35
N SER A 455 -2.06 -31.25 21.54
CA SER A 455 -0.97 -32.18 21.22
C SER A 455 -1.17 -32.78 19.83
N THR A 456 -0.11 -33.31 19.22
CA THR A 456 -0.19 -33.94 17.89
C THR A 456 -1.18 -35.10 17.81
N ASN A 457 -1.48 -35.76 18.93
CA ASN A 457 -2.44 -36.86 18.99
C ASN A 457 -3.91 -36.38 19.05
N ASN A 458 -4.12 -35.08 19.25
CA ASN A 458 -5.43 -34.46 19.43
C ASN A 458 -5.74 -33.44 18.32
N VAL A 459 -5.05 -33.52 17.17
CA VAL A 459 -5.44 -32.78 15.97
C VAL A 459 -6.67 -33.47 15.40
N SER A 460 -7.78 -32.73 15.31
CA SER A 460 -9.07 -33.21 14.84
C SER A 460 -9.79 -32.13 14.05
N GLU A 461 -10.82 -32.54 13.33
CA GLU A 461 -11.75 -31.66 12.59
C GLU A 461 -12.20 -30.44 13.41
N ALA A 462 -12.45 -30.64 14.71
CA ALA A 462 -12.87 -29.57 15.61
C ALA A 462 -11.90 -28.37 15.71
N TYR A 463 -10.64 -28.53 15.32
CA TYR A 463 -9.65 -27.45 15.30
C TYR A 463 -9.34 -26.95 13.89
N GLU A 464 -10.08 -27.41 12.88
CA GLU A 464 -9.97 -26.91 11.52
C GLU A 464 -10.20 -25.40 11.47
N GLY A 465 -9.25 -24.68 10.86
CA GLY A 465 -9.26 -23.23 10.75
C GLY A 465 -9.13 -22.46 12.06
N VAL A 466 -8.95 -23.15 13.20
CA VAL A 466 -8.73 -22.52 14.51
C VAL A 466 -7.23 -22.28 14.72
N LEU A 467 -6.89 -21.12 15.28
CA LEU A 467 -5.55 -20.78 15.71
C LEU A 467 -5.16 -21.67 16.89
N VAL A 468 -4.16 -22.51 16.66
CA VAL A 468 -3.66 -23.49 17.62
C VAL A 468 -2.18 -23.27 17.93
N LYS A 469 -1.77 -23.75 19.10
CA LYS A 469 -0.37 -23.94 19.48
C LYS A 469 -0.13 -25.42 19.74
N ILE A 470 0.63 -26.07 18.87
CA ILE A 470 1.00 -27.48 19.04
C ILE A 470 2.08 -27.60 20.11
N VAL A 471 1.89 -28.50 21.07
CA VAL A 471 2.89 -28.85 22.10
C VAL A 471 3.22 -30.34 22.04
N GLY A 472 4.44 -30.70 22.43
CA GLY A 472 4.89 -32.10 22.47
C GLY A 472 5.05 -32.75 21.09
N ALA A 473 5.16 -31.96 20.02
CA ALA A 473 5.48 -32.49 18.69
C ALA A 473 6.91 -33.04 18.67
N ASN A 474 7.05 -34.31 18.28
CA ASN A 474 8.34 -34.93 18.03
C ASN A 474 8.48 -35.19 16.53
N CYS A 475 9.47 -34.56 15.88
CA CYS A 475 9.80 -34.87 14.50
C CYS A 475 10.61 -36.18 14.47
N THR A 476 9.93 -37.29 14.19
CA THR A 476 10.55 -38.64 14.17
C THR A 476 11.17 -38.99 12.83
N ASN A 477 10.98 -38.16 11.80
CA ASN A 477 11.56 -38.37 10.47
C ASN A 477 12.82 -37.52 10.29
N THR A 478 13.99 -38.17 10.30
CA THR A 478 15.29 -37.51 10.07
C THR A 478 15.48 -36.97 8.65
N ASN A 479 14.60 -37.35 7.71
CA ASN A 479 14.60 -36.93 6.30
C ASN A 479 13.34 -36.13 5.92
N ALA A 480 12.74 -35.38 6.85
CA ALA A 480 11.55 -34.56 6.58
C ALA A 480 11.76 -33.44 5.53
N GLY A 481 12.96 -33.30 4.96
CA GLY A 481 13.18 -32.57 3.71
C GLY A 481 12.92 -31.07 3.78
N TYR A 482 13.30 -30.43 4.88
CA TYR A 482 13.38 -28.96 4.97
C TYR A 482 14.82 -28.50 4.82
#